data_AF-A0A9Q3DPP6-F1
#
_entry.id   AF-A0A9Q3DPP6-F1
#
_cell.length_a   1.000
_cell.length_b   1.000
_cell.length_c   1.000
_cell.angle_alpha   90.00
_cell.angle_beta   90.00
_cell.angle_gamma   90.00
#
_symmetry.space_group_name_H-M   'P 1'
#
loop_
_entity.id
_entity.type
_entity.pdbx_description
1 polymer ?
#
loop_
_entity_poly.entity_id
_entity_poly.type
_entity_poly.pdbx_seq_one_letter_code
_entity_poly.pdbx_strand_id
1 'polypeptide(L)'
;MVVYIDDIIIYSETWEDRVQFIDRVLSKCTPTNLKISLKKCKFGQQELLALGRKVSCLSLAIDQNKVKAVLQKTLTKRIKEMQSFLGFASYYRSHIKNFAHITSSLYKLCSKDVVFEITKERRDAYERIKYELTNAPVLIFPDFEQPFKLYIDAACSQGLGAALHQRQIVDGEPREGVICYISRKLKESEARYGATQTECLCLVWVLEKLHYCLEGAAFELYTDCTALKSLLNMKTTNRHILRWQIAIQEYRGNMTII
;
A
#
# COMPACT_ATOMS: atom_id res chain seq x y z
N MET A 1 5.98 10.45 17.31
CA MET A 1 6.52 9.26 18.01
C MET A 1 5.66 8.06 17.65
N VAL A 2 6.27 6.93 17.33
CA VAL A 2 5.58 5.66 17.04
C VAL A 2 6.09 4.60 18.02
N VAL A 3 5.18 3.84 18.63
CA VAL A 3 5.52 2.73 19.53
C VAL A 3 4.95 1.46 18.94
N TYR A 4 5.79 0.45 18.75
CA TYR A 4 5.39 -0.86 18.25
C TYR A 4 5.96 -1.96 19.13
N ILE A 5 5.12 -2.52 20.01
CA ILE A 5 5.49 -3.54 20.99
C ILE A 5 6.69 -3.05 21.83
N ASP A 6 7.90 -3.49 21.50
CA ASP A 6 9.13 -3.17 22.24
C ASP A 6 9.96 -2.05 21.59
N ASP A 7 9.62 -1.64 20.35
CA ASP A 7 10.35 -0.62 19.61
C ASP A 7 9.70 0.77 19.77
N ILE A 8 10.47 1.74 20.25
CA ILE A 8 10.07 3.15 20.35
C ILE A 8 10.84 3.95 19.29
N ILE A 9 10.09 4.56 18.36
CA ILE A 9 10.63 5.37 17.28
C ILE A 9 10.31 6.84 17.56
N ILE A 10 11.36 7.63 17.77
CA ILE A 10 11.28 9.07 18.01
C ILE A 10 11.80 9.78 16.76
N TYR A 11 10.99 10.70 16.23
CA TYR A 11 11.32 11.54 15.08
C TYR A 11 10.87 12.98 15.39
N SER A 12 11.57 13.94 14.79
CA SER A 12 11.39 15.38 14.96
C SER A 12 12.05 16.10 13.79
N GLU A 13 11.66 17.34 13.52
CA GLU A 13 12.30 18.19 12.51
C GLU A 13 13.67 18.68 12.98
N THR A 14 13.74 19.16 14.22
CA THR A 14 14.97 19.68 14.82
C THR A 14 15.66 18.67 15.74
N TRP A 15 16.95 18.88 15.99
CA TRP A 15 17.70 18.06 16.94
C TRP A 15 17.29 18.37 18.38
N GLU A 16 17.01 19.63 18.68
CA GLU A 16 16.64 20.16 19.98
C GLU A 16 15.33 19.51 20.46
N ASP A 17 14.30 19.47 19.61
CA ASP A 17 13.03 18.80 19.92
C ASP A 17 13.25 17.31 20.15
N ARG A 18 14.17 16.69 19.39
CA ARG A 18 14.49 15.27 19.54
C ARG A 18 15.03 14.95 20.92
N VAL A 19 15.96 15.77 21.41
CA VAL A 19 16.56 15.61 22.73
C VAL A 19 15.48 15.75 23.81
N GLN A 20 14.58 16.73 23.68
CA GLN A 20 13.45 16.89 24.60
C GLN A 20 12.50 15.67 24.58
N PHE A 21 12.21 15.11 23.41
CA PHE A 21 11.37 13.91 23.33
C PHE A 21 12.03 12.69 23.94
N ILE A 22 13.34 12.51 23.72
CA ILE A 22 14.10 11.42 24.36
C ILE A 22 14.03 11.56 25.88
N ASP A 23 14.26 12.75 26.42
CA ASP A 23 14.20 13.01 27.87
C ASP A 23 12.80 12.71 28.45
N ARG A 24 11.73 13.12 27.76
CA ARG A 24 10.34 12.79 28.13
C ARG A 24 10.06 11.28 28.11
N VAL A 25 10.61 10.55 27.15
CA VAL A 25 10.43 9.09 27.08
C VAL A 25 11.18 8.41 28.22
N LEU A 26 12.46 8.76 28.43
CA LEU A 26 13.28 8.16 29.49
C LEU A 26 12.72 8.46 30.88
N SER A 27 12.27 9.69 31.13
CA SER A 27 11.65 10.07 32.41
C SER A 27 10.35 9.31 32.72
N LYS A 28 9.63 8.82 31.70
CA LYS A 28 8.46 7.94 31.87
C LYS A 28 8.82 6.46 32.03
N CYS A 29 9.92 6.01 31.43
CA CYS A 29 10.40 4.63 31.58
C CYS A 29 10.91 4.32 32.99
N THR A 30 11.57 5.29 33.64
CA THR A 30 12.12 5.14 35.00
C THR A 30 11.08 4.72 36.06
N PRO A 31 9.94 5.42 36.24
CA PRO A 31 8.94 5.05 37.24
C PRO A 31 8.17 3.77 36.89
N THR A 32 8.13 3.38 35.62
CA THR A 32 7.41 2.18 35.14
C THR A 32 8.28 0.92 35.16
N ASN A 33 9.52 1.02 35.66
CA ASN A 33 10.50 -0.07 35.70
C ASN A 33 10.77 -0.68 34.31
N LEU A 34 10.59 0.11 33.24
CA LEU A 34 10.94 -0.28 31.88
C LEU A 34 12.45 -0.16 31.68
N LYS A 35 13.06 -1.23 31.16
CA LYS A 35 14.51 -1.29 30.91
C LYS A 35 14.79 -1.17 29.41
N ILE A 36 15.59 -0.18 29.05
CA ILE A 36 15.99 0.07 27.66
C ILE A 36 17.40 -0.49 27.43
N SER A 37 17.56 -1.32 26.38
CA SER A 37 18.86 -1.88 26.01
C SER A 37 19.67 -0.87 25.20
N LEU A 38 20.58 -0.14 25.83
CA LEU A 38 21.40 0.89 25.17
C LEU A 38 22.17 0.36 23.94
N LYS A 39 22.63 -0.91 23.98
CA LYS A 39 23.32 -1.56 22.85
C LYS A 39 22.46 -1.68 21.58
N LYS A 40 21.13 -1.72 21.72
CA LYS A 40 20.18 -1.79 20.60
C LYS A 40 19.67 -0.41 20.18
N CYS A 41 19.87 0.62 21.00
CA CYS A 41 19.45 1.97 20.70
C CYS A 41 20.32 2.56 19.58
N LYS A 42 19.66 3.25 18.65
CA LYS A 42 20.31 4.01 17.58
C LYS A 42 19.85 5.46 17.68
N PHE A 43 20.79 6.37 17.84
CA PHE A 43 20.52 7.81 17.97
C PHE A 43 21.05 8.58 16.77
N GLY A 44 20.46 9.74 16.49
CA GLY A 44 20.95 10.69 15.47
C GLY A 44 20.97 10.16 14.04
N GLN A 45 20.17 9.14 13.72
CA GLN A 45 20.14 8.58 12.37
C GLN A 45 19.22 9.39 11.47
N GLN A 46 19.66 9.66 10.23
CA GLN A 46 18.79 10.19 9.17
C GLN A 46 17.91 9.09 8.56
N GLU A 47 18.38 7.84 8.62
CA GLU A 47 17.66 6.65 8.14
C GLU A 47 17.64 5.57 9.22
N LEU A 48 16.48 4.97 9.45
CA LEU A 48 16.26 3.92 10.44
C LEU A 48 15.76 2.64 9.77
N LEU A 49 16.35 1.50 10.13
CA LEU A 49 15.75 0.21 9.84
C LEU A 49 14.75 -0.13 10.97
N ALA A 50 13.46 -0.09 10.66
CA ALA A 50 12.38 -0.37 11.59
C ALA A 50 11.34 -1.30 10.96
N LEU A 51 10.88 -2.29 11.70
CA LEU A 51 9.84 -3.25 11.27
C LEU A 51 10.14 -3.96 9.94
N GLY A 52 11.42 -4.10 9.55
CA GLY A 52 11.80 -4.68 8.26
C GLY A 52 11.64 -3.74 7.05
N ARG A 53 11.54 -2.44 7.31
CA ARG A 53 11.54 -1.36 6.31
C ARG A 53 12.69 -0.41 6.62
N LYS A 54 13.25 0.22 5.58
CA LYS A 54 14.20 1.32 5.70
C LYS A 54 13.40 2.62 5.63
N VAL A 55 13.34 3.34 6.74
CA VAL A 55 12.59 4.58 6.89
C VAL A 55 13.58 5.74 6.88
N SER A 56 13.41 6.70 5.98
CA SER A 56 14.12 7.98 5.98
C SER A 56 13.17 9.10 6.42
N CYS A 57 13.64 10.35 6.43
CA CYS A 57 12.80 11.51 6.70
C CYS A 57 11.61 11.65 5.72
N LEU A 58 11.79 11.26 4.45
CA LEU A 58 10.80 11.49 3.39
C LEU A 58 10.24 10.20 2.80
N SER A 59 10.82 9.05 3.15
CA SER A 59 10.53 7.82 2.42
C SER A 59 10.58 6.54 3.23
N LEU A 60 9.94 5.53 2.66
CA LEU A 60 9.84 4.19 3.18
C LEU A 60 10.24 3.22 2.05
N ALA A 61 11.34 2.53 2.25
CA ALA A 61 11.89 1.55 1.33
C ALA A 61 11.87 0.14 1.95
N ILE A 62 11.93 -0.87 1.09
CA ILE A 62 12.06 -2.25 1.55
C ILE A 62 13.50 -2.48 2.06
N ASP A 63 13.64 -3.20 3.18
CA ASP A 63 14.96 -3.67 3.61
C ASP A 63 15.48 -4.73 2.64
N GLN A 64 16.40 -4.32 1.76
CA GLN A 64 17.00 -5.17 0.73
C GLN A 64 17.72 -6.39 1.32
N ASN A 65 18.17 -6.35 2.58
CA ASN A 65 18.77 -7.52 3.22
C ASN A 65 17.74 -8.61 3.50
N LYS A 66 16.49 -8.24 3.83
CA LYS A 66 15.40 -9.21 3.97
C LYS A 66 14.95 -9.76 2.62
N VAL A 67 14.99 -8.94 1.56
CA VAL A 67 14.66 -9.37 0.20
C VAL A 67 15.70 -10.37 -0.33
N LYS A 68 17.00 -10.15 -0.07
CA LYS A 68 18.08 -11.08 -0.47
C LYS A 68 17.83 -12.51 0.03
N ALA A 69 17.37 -12.67 1.26
CA ALA A 69 17.04 -13.99 1.81
C ALA A 69 15.88 -14.68 1.06
N VAL A 70 14.97 -13.90 0.47
CA VAL A 70 13.86 -14.42 -0.36
C VAL A 70 14.31 -14.66 -1.81
N LEU A 71 15.22 -13.86 -2.33
CA LEU A 71 15.82 -14.06 -3.66
C LEU A 71 16.55 -15.39 -3.78
N GLN A 72 17.25 -15.78 -2.71
CA GLN A 72 17.99 -17.03 -2.64
C GLN A 72 17.10 -18.28 -2.51
N LYS A 73 15.81 -18.11 -2.16
CA LYS A 73 14.89 -19.25 -2.12
C LYS A 73 14.59 -19.71 -3.53
N THR A 74 14.84 -20.99 -3.76
CA THR A 74 14.39 -21.71 -4.95
C THR A 74 12.87 -21.85 -4.92
N LEU A 75 12.27 -21.96 -6.11
CA LEU A 75 10.86 -22.24 -6.28
C LEU A 75 10.43 -23.43 -5.40
N THR A 76 9.44 -23.17 -4.56
CA THR A 76 9.04 -24.10 -3.50
C THR A 76 8.25 -25.27 -4.08
N LYS A 77 8.47 -26.48 -3.53
CA LYS A 77 7.71 -27.70 -3.92
C LYS A 77 6.60 -28.04 -2.94
N ARG A 78 6.33 -27.17 -1.95
CA ARG A 78 5.40 -27.42 -0.85
C ARG A 78 4.46 -26.24 -0.63
N ILE A 79 3.20 -26.53 -0.34
CA ILE A 79 2.15 -25.54 -0.06
C ILE A 79 2.57 -24.62 1.11
N LYS A 80 3.06 -25.18 2.21
CA LYS A 80 3.47 -24.38 3.40
C LYS A 80 4.56 -23.36 3.09
N GLU A 81 5.51 -23.72 2.24
CA GLU A 81 6.60 -22.83 1.84
C GLU A 81 6.09 -21.73 0.89
N MET A 82 5.16 -22.07 -0.02
CA MET A 82 4.48 -21.08 -0.87
C MET A 82 3.66 -20.09 -0.02
N GLN A 83 2.91 -20.58 0.98
CA GLN A 83 2.16 -19.73 1.92
C GLN A 83 3.09 -18.80 2.71
N SER A 84 4.23 -19.30 3.18
CA SER A 84 5.24 -18.49 3.86
C SER A 84 5.80 -17.39 2.94
N PHE A 85 6.11 -17.73 1.68
CA PHE A 85 6.56 -16.76 0.67
C PHE A 85 5.50 -15.70 0.39
N LEU A 86 4.24 -16.11 0.16
CA LEU A 86 3.13 -15.17 -0.08
C LEU A 86 2.87 -14.28 1.13
N GLY A 87 2.99 -14.80 2.36
CA GLY A 87 2.89 -14.02 3.59
C GLY A 87 3.97 -12.93 3.66
N PHE A 88 5.21 -13.28 3.34
CA PHE A 88 6.31 -12.31 3.25
C PHE A 88 6.05 -11.26 2.15
N ALA A 89 5.69 -11.69 0.94
CA ALA A 89 5.45 -10.77 -0.17
C ALA A 89 4.25 -9.83 0.12
N SER A 90 3.22 -10.34 0.80
CA SER A 90 2.04 -9.58 1.19
C SER A 90 2.37 -8.44 2.16
N TYR A 91 3.39 -8.61 3.03
CA TYR A 91 3.87 -7.55 3.93
C TYR A 91 4.36 -6.30 3.17
N TYR A 92 4.88 -6.49 1.96
CA TYR A 92 5.39 -5.43 1.09
C TYR A 92 4.46 -5.11 -0.09
N ARG A 93 3.21 -5.59 -0.07
CA ARG A 93 2.26 -5.40 -1.19
C ARG A 93 2.04 -3.94 -1.58
N SER A 94 2.23 -3.00 -0.65
CA SER A 94 2.10 -1.55 -0.91
C SER A 94 3.15 -1.01 -1.88
N HIS A 95 4.24 -1.75 -2.09
CA HIS A 95 5.30 -1.40 -3.05
C HIS A 95 5.10 -2.04 -4.42
N ILE A 96 4.13 -2.96 -4.56
CA ILE A 96 4.00 -3.79 -5.76
C ILE A 96 2.70 -3.44 -6.46
N LYS A 97 2.82 -2.82 -7.64
CA LYS A 97 1.67 -2.57 -8.51
C LYS A 97 1.01 -3.90 -8.90
N ASN A 98 -0.32 -3.95 -8.84
CA ASN A 98 -1.13 -5.11 -9.23
C ASN A 98 -0.78 -6.43 -8.49
N PHE A 99 -0.31 -6.33 -7.24
CA PHE A 99 0.05 -7.49 -6.40
C PHE A 99 -1.00 -8.61 -6.40
N ALA A 100 -2.29 -8.27 -6.24
CA ALA A 100 -3.38 -9.25 -6.18
C ALA A 100 -3.56 -10.03 -7.49
N HIS A 101 -3.26 -9.40 -8.64
CA HIS A 101 -3.31 -10.03 -9.94
C HIS A 101 -2.13 -11.00 -10.12
N ILE A 102 -0.90 -10.54 -9.83
CA ILE A 102 0.31 -11.36 -9.99
C ILE A 102 0.26 -12.59 -9.08
N THR A 103 -0.13 -12.42 -7.82
CA THR A 103 -0.19 -13.52 -6.84
C THR A 103 -1.44 -14.40 -6.98
N SER A 104 -2.33 -14.10 -7.93
CA SER A 104 -3.65 -14.71 -8.00
C SER A 104 -3.62 -16.22 -8.15
N SER A 105 -2.77 -16.73 -9.05
CA SER A 105 -2.56 -18.14 -9.37
C SER A 105 -1.82 -18.87 -8.24
N LEU A 106 -0.93 -18.18 -7.53
CA LEU A 106 -0.17 -18.68 -6.39
C LEU A 106 -1.06 -18.87 -5.15
N TYR A 107 -1.98 -17.93 -4.88
CA TYR A 107 -2.97 -18.12 -3.81
C TYR A 107 -3.91 -19.29 -4.11
N LYS A 108 -4.33 -19.46 -5.38
CA LYS A 108 -5.16 -20.61 -5.79
C LYS A 108 -4.42 -21.94 -5.63
N LEU A 109 -3.12 -21.97 -5.89
CA LEU A 109 -2.25 -23.14 -5.62
C LEU A 109 -2.21 -23.53 -4.14
N CYS A 110 -2.48 -22.59 -3.23
CA CYS A 110 -2.48 -22.83 -1.78
C CYS A 110 -3.85 -23.26 -1.22
N SER A 111 -4.88 -23.37 -2.06
CA SER A 111 -6.22 -23.81 -1.67
C SER A 111 -6.29 -25.33 -1.46
N LYS A 112 -7.18 -25.79 -0.58
CA LYS A 112 -7.29 -27.21 -0.18
C LYS A 112 -7.66 -28.14 -1.34
N ASP A 113 -8.45 -27.65 -2.29
CA ASP A 113 -9.04 -28.44 -3.37
C ASP A 113 -8.25 -28.38 -4.68
N VAL A 114 -7.01 -27.87 -4.64
CA VAL A 114 -6.18 -27.65 -5.82
C VAL A 114 -4.92 -28.50 -5.73
N VAL A 115 -4.68 -29.32 -6.76
CA VAL A 115 -3.45 -30.10 -6.89
C VAL A 115 -2.26 -29.16 -6.98
N PHE A 116 -1.23 -29.45 -6.18
CA PHE A 116 -0.01 -28.67 -6.17
C PHE A 116 0.80 -28.94 -7.46
N GLU A 117 0.69 -28.02 -8.42
CA GLU A 117 1.38 -28.10 -9.70
C GLU A 117 2.02 -26.76 -10.03
N ILE A 118 3.31 -26.75 -10.36
CA ILE A 118 3.98 -25.52 -10.81
C ILE A 118 3.92 -25.43 -12.33
N THR A 119 2.81 -24.87 -12.82
CA THR A 119 2.64 -24.50 -14.22
C THR A 119 3.55 -23.34 -14.61
N LYS A 120 3.72 -23.09 -15.91
CA LYS A 120 4.47 -21.94 -16.43
C LYS A 120 3.94 -20.62 -15.86
N GLU A 121 2.63 -20.43 -15.86
CA GLU A 121 1.97 -19.24 -15.29
C GLU A 121 2.35 -19.01 -13.81
N ARG A 122 2.32 -20.06 -12.99
CA ARG A 122 2.67 -19.98 -11.55
C ARG A 122 4.15 -19.69 -11.35
N ARG A 123 5.03 -20.25 -12.19
CA ARG A 123 6.46 -19.95 -12.17
C ARG A 123 6.72 -18.48 -12.54
N ASP A 124 6.08 -18.00 -13.61
CA ASP A 124 6.23 -16.62 -14.08
C ASP A 124 5.72 -15.63 -13.02
N ALA A 125 4.59 -15.94 -12.36
CA ALA A 125 4.08 -15.17 -11.23
C ALA A 125 5.06 -15.12 -10.05
N TYR A 126 5.66 -16.26 -9.70
CA TYR A 126 6.64 -16.35 -8.60
C TYR A 126 7.89 -15.50 -8.87
N GLU A 127 8.47 -15.63 -10.07
CA GLU A 127 9.64 -14.84 -10.46
C GLU A 127 9.30 -13.35 -10.63
N ARG A 128 8.09 -13.02 -11.11
CA ARG A 128 7.63 -11.63 -11.18
C ARG A 128 7.59 -10.99 -9.79
N ILE A 129 7.05 -11.67 -8.78
CA ILE A 129 7.02 -11.12 -7.41
C ILE A 129 8.44 -10.92 -6.86
N LYS A 130 9.37 -11.85 -7.12
CA LYS A 130 10.78 -11.69 -6.73
C LYS A 130 11.40 -10.45 -7.39
N TYR A 131 11.15 -10.26 -8.68
CA TYR A 131 11.61 -9.09 -9.41
C TYR A 131 11.05 -7.80 -8.84
N GLU A 132 9.74 -7.73 -8.58
CA GLU A 132 9.06 -6.56 -8.02
C GLU A 132 9.55 -6.24 -6.59
N LEU A 133 9.79 -7.24 -5.75
CA LEU A 133 10.34 -7.03 -4.40
C LEU A 133 11.76 -6.45 -4.43
N THR A 134 12.52 -6.76 -5.49
CA THR A 134 13.90 -6.29 -5.64
C THR A 134 13.95 -4.87 -6.20
N ASN A 135 13.11 -4.60 -7.19
CA ASN A 135 13.03 -3.31 -7.88
C ASN A 135 11.90 -2.43 -7.34
N ALA A 136 11.42 -2.73 -6.15
CA ALA A 136 10.33 -2.02 -5.51
C ALA A 136 10.67 -0.51 -5.41
N PRO A 137 9.76 0.38 -5.86
CA PRO A 137 9.97 1.79 -5.68
C PRO A 137 10.02 2.15 -4.20
N VAL A 138 10.80 3.18 -3.92
CA VAL A 138 10.80 3.86 -2.64
C VAL A 138 9.46 4.56 -2.49
N LEU A 139 8.71 4.24 -1.45
CA LEU A 139 7.45 4.93 -1.17
C LEU A 139 7.76 6.25 -0.46
N ILE A 140 7.02 7.30 -0.75
CA ILE A 140 7.14 8.58 -0.07
C ILE A 140 6.08 8.70 1.04
N PHE A 141 6.37 9.48 2.06
CA PHE A 141 5.36 9.83 3.06
C PHE A 141 4.33 10.81 2.47
N PRO A 142 3.04 10.65 2.77
CA PRO A 142 2.02 11.58 2.32
C PRO A 142 2.22 12.95 3.00
N ASP A 143 2.17 14.01 2.20
CA ASP A 143 2.07 15.39 2.65
C ASP A 143 0.60 15.83 2.54
N PHE A 144 -0.06 16.09 3.67
CA PHE A 144 -1.49 16.41 3.67
C PHE A 144 -1.79 17.84 3.21
N GLU A 145 -0.78 18.69 3.05
CA GLU A 145 -0.94 20.06 2.55
C GLU A 145 -0.93 20.12 1.01
N GLN A 146 -0.50 19.05 0.34
CA GLN A 146 -0.39 18.97 -1.11
C GLN A 146 -1.45 18.04 -1.71
N PRO A 147 -1.93 18.32 -2.93
CA PRO A 147 -2.94 17.48 -3.56
C PRO A 147 -2.39 16.10 -3.90
N PHE A 148 -3.23 15.07 -3.74
CA PHE A 148 -2.90 13.70 -4.15
C PHE A 148 -3.26 13.45 -5.62
N LYS A 149 -2.59 12.45 -6.20
CA LYS A 149 -2.98 11.88 -7.50
C LYS A 149 -3.37 10.44 -7.29
N LEU A 150 -4.62 10.12 -7.59
CA LEU A 150 -5.16 8.79 -7.46
C LEU A 150 -5.36 8.19 -8.84
N TYR A 151 -4.58 7.15 -9.14
CA TYR A 151 -4.76 6.33 -10.33
C TYR A 151 -5.59 5.11 -9.97
N ILE A 152 -6.71 4.91 -10.66
CA ILE A 152 -7.49 3.68 -10.55
C ILE A 152 -7.40 2.89 -11.85
N ASP A 153 -7.43 1.57 -11.72
CA ASP A 153 -7.45 0.63 -12.84
C ASP A 153 -8.31 -0.57 -12.43
N ALA A 154 -9.39 -0.81 -13.17
CA ALA A 154 -10.28 -1.93 -12.91
C ALA A 154 -10.39 -2.84 -14.15
N ALA A 155 -9.61 -3.91 -14.15
CA ALA A 155 -9.71 -4.95 -15.17
C ALA A 155 -10.97 -5.80 -14.94
N CYS A 156 -11.91 -5.71 -15.89
CA CYS A 156 -13.14 -6.51 -15.90
C CYS A 156 -12.83 -8.00 -15.66
N SER A 157 -13.55 -8.63 -14.73
CA SER A 157 -13.42 -10.04 -14.35
C SER A 157 -12.07 -10.46 -13.71
N GLN A 158 -11.11 -9.55 -13.52
CA GLN A 158 -9.79 -9.89 -12.95
C GLN A 158 -9.58 -9.31 -11.54
N GLY A 159 -9.75 -8.00 -11.37
CA GLY A 159 -9.41 -7.34 -10.12
C GLY A 159 -9.52 -5.83 -10.14
N LEU A 160 -9.34 -5.24 -8.97
CA LEU A 160 -9.30 -3.80 -8.73
C LEU A 160 -7.87 -3.43 -8.35
N GLY A 161 -7.37 -2.33 -8.91
CA GLY A 161 -6.05 -1.78 -8.62
C GLY A 161 -6.11 -0.27 -8.45
N ALA A 162 -5.26 0.26 -7.59
CA ALA A 162 -5.05 1.68 -7.46
C ALA A 162 -3.62 2.01 -7.04
N ALA A 163 -3.17 3.19 -7.44
CA ALA A 163 -1.92 3.78 -7.01
C ALA A 163 -2.19 5.19 -6.49
N LEU A 164 -1.77 5.44 -5.25
CA LEU A 164 -1.79 6.78 -4.68
C LEU A 164 -0.41 7.40 -4.84
N HIS A 165 -0.37 8.52 -5.52
CA HIS A 165 0.83 9.26 -5.86
C HIS A 165 0.71 10.69 -5.34
N GLN A 166 1.84 11.38 -5.24
CA GLN A 166 1.88 12.79 -4.90
C GLN A 166 3.09 13.45 -5.56
N ARG A 167 2.92 14.70 -5.99
CA ARG A 167 4.04 15.50 -6.48
C ARG A 167 4.78 16.07 -5.27
N GLN A 168 6.05 15.72 -5.12
CA GLN A 168 6.91 16.22 -4.06
C GLN A 168 8.23 16.73 -4.63
N ILE A 169 8.87 17.65 -3.90
CA ILE A 169 10.21 18.13 -4.24
C ILE A 169 11.20 17.15 -3.62
N VAL A 170 11.93 16.43 -4.47
CA VAL A 170 13.00 15.52 -4.05
C VAL A 170 14.29 16.05 -4.67
N ASP A 171 15.27 16.37 -3.83
CA ASP A 171 16.55 16.96 -4.23
C ASP A 171 16.41 18.27 -5.04
N GLY A 172 15.41 19.09 -4.70
CA GLY A 172 15.14 20.36 -5.38
C GLY A 172 14.32 20.26 -6.67
N GLU A 173 14.03 19.05 -7.14
CA GLU A 173 13.26 18.82 -8.36
C GLU A 173 11.86 18.26 -8.07
N PRO A 174 10.80 18.74 -8.73
CA PRO A 174 9.47 18.17 -8.59
C PRO A 174 9.42 16.79 -9.23
N ARG A 175 9.16 15.77 -8.41
CA ARG A 175 8.97 14.39 -8.86
C ARG A 175 7.63 13.85 -8.35
N GLU A 176 7.02 13.00 -9.16
CA GLU A 176 5.86 12.25 -8.71
C GLU A 176 6.34 11.01 -7.95
N GLY A 177 6.09 10.99 -6.64
CA GLY A 177 6.42 9.89 -5.77
C GLY A 177 5.20 9.00 -5.52
N VAL A 178 5.45 7.71 -5.34
CA VAL A 178 4.41 6.74 -5.01
C VAL A 178 4.24 6.71 -3.50
N ILE A 179 3.02 6.89 -2.99
CA ILE A 179 2.71 6.72 -1.57
C ILE A 179 2.39 5.25 -1.30
N CYS A 180 1.51 4.66 -2.10
CA CYS A 180 1.22 3.23 -2.01
C CYS A 180 0.51 2.68 -3.26
N TYR A 181 0.66 1.37 -3.47
CA TYR A 181 -0.19 0.58 -4.34
C TYR A 181 -1.17 -0.25 -3.52
N ILE A 182 -2.41 -0.33 -3.98
CA ILE A 182 -3.41 -1.23 -3.43
C ILE A 182 -4.04 -2.04 -4.55
N SER A 183 -4.30 -3.31 -4.29
CA SER A 183 -5.04 -4.16 -5.23
C SER A 183 -5.83 -5.24 -4.50
N ARG A 184 -6.95 -5.66 -5.09
CA ARG A 184 -7.73 -6.81 -4.61
C ARG A 184 -8.38 -7.55 -5.77
N LYS A 185 -8.70 -8.82 -5.55
CA LYS A 185 -9.55 -9.59 -6.47
C LYS A 185 -11.01 -9.16 -6.34
N LEU A 186 -11.75 -9.31 -7.43
CA LEU A 186 -13.20 -9.21 -7.43
C LEU A 186 -13.81 -10.39 -6.66
N LYS A 187 -14.89 -10.11 -5.93
CA LYS A 187 -15.77 -11.15 -5.40
C LYS A 187 -16.56 -11.77 -6.56
N GLU A 188 -17.06 -12.98 -6.36
CA GLU A 188 -17.86 -13.70 -7.36
C GLU A 188 -19.07 -12.88 -7.85
N SER A 189 -19.72 -12.13 -6.95
CA SER A 189 -20.81 -11.23 -7.32
C SER A 189 -20.36 -10.02 -8.14
N GLU A 190 -19.16 -9.51 -7.87
CA GLU A 190 -18.57 -8.35 -8.54
C GLU A 190 -18.01 -8.71 -9.92
N ALA A 191 -17.62 -9.98 -10.13
CA ALA A 191 -17.14 -10.48 -11.43
C ALA A 191 -18.19 -10.42 -12.54
N ARG A 192 -19.48 -10.28 -12.18
CA ARG A 192 -20.60 -10.13 -13.13
C ARG A 192 -20.87 -8.66 -13.52
N TYR A 193 -20.14 -7.72 -12.95
CA TYR A 193 -20.33 -6.30 -13.24
C TYR A 193 -19.77 -5.95 -14.62
N GLY A 194 -20.44 -5.03 -15.31
CA GLY A 194 -19.90 -4.43 -16.53
C GLY A 194 -18.68 -3.56 -16.23
N ALA A 195 -17.94 -3.16 -17.26
CA ALA A 195 -16.72 -2.35 -17.12
C ALA A 195 -16.94 -1.09 -16.27
N THR A 196 -17.96 -0.29 -16.58
CA THR A 196 -18.27 0.96 -15.85
C THR A 196 -18.64 0.72 -14.39
N GLN A 197 -19.37 -0.36 -14.09
CA GLN A 197 -19.72 -0.71 -12.72
C GLN A 197 -18.49 -1.17 -11.93
N THR A 198 -17.58 -1.91 -12.59
CA THR A 198 -16.33 -2.39 -11.99
C THR A 198 -15.40 -1.22 -11.68
N GLU A 199 -15.30 -0.24 -12.59
CA GLU A 199 -14.54 0.99 -12.36
C GLU A 199 -15.11 1.80 -11.19
N CYS A 200 -16.44 1.99 -11.15
CA CYS A 200 -17.09 2.71 -10.05
C CYS A 200 -16.88 1.99 -8.71
N LEU A 201 -16.98 0.65 -8.70
CA LEU A 201 -16.65 -0.16 -7.54
C LEU A 201 -15.18 0.02 -7.12
N CYS A 202 -14.25 0.11 -8.08
CA CYS A 202 -12.84 0.40 -7.82
C CYS A 202 -12.72 1.70 -7.04
N LEU A 203 -13.30 2.79 -7.55
CA LEU A 203 -13.27 4.09 -6.89
C LEU A 203 -13.81 4.03 -5.46
N VAL A 204 -15.01 3.49 -5.25
CA VAL A 204 -15.62 3.37 -3.90
C VAL A 204 -14.70 2.61 -2.95
N TRP A 205 -14.16 1.47 -3.41
CA TRP A 205 -13.28 0.64 -2.60
C TRP A 205 -11.98 1.37 -2.23
N VAL A 206 -11.41 2.13 -3.17
CA VAL A 206 -10.19 2.90 -2.97
C VAL A 206 -10.42 4.04 -1.98
N LEU A 207 -11.52 4.79 -2.11
CA LEU A 207 -11.90 5.86 -1.20
C LEU A 207 -12.07 5.32 0.23
N GLU A 208 -12.73 4.17 0.39
CA GLU A 208 -12.87 3.50 1.70
C GLU A 208 -11.50 3.07 2.26
N LYS A 209 -10.62 2.52 1.43
CA LYS A 209 -9.32 2.01 1.88
C LYS A 209 -8.31 3.09 2.18
N LEU A 210 -8.34 4.19 1.44
CA LEU A 210 -7.41 5.31 1.56
C LEU A 210 -8.08 6.53 2.19
N HIS A 211 -9.19 6.34 2.90
CA HIS A 211 -9.92 7.39 3.61
C HIS A 211 -8.96 8.23 4.48
N TYR A 212 -8.06 7.57 5.22
CA TYR A 212 -7.05 8.24 6.05
C TYR A 212 -6.09 9.18 5.30
N CYS A 213 -5.98 9.07 3.98
CA CYS A 213 -5.22 9.99 3.13
C CYS A 213 -6.12 11.01 2.40
N LEU A 214 -7.29 10.56 1.93
CA LEU A 214 -8.13 11.33 1.01
C LEU A 214 -9.22 12.14 1.70
N GLU A 215 -9.53 11.85 2.96
CA GLU A 215 -10.48 12.62 3.75
C GLU A 215 -9.99 14.06 3.91
N GLY A 216 -10.81 15.03 3.49
CA GLY A 216 -10.49 16.46 3.58
C GLY A 216 -9.41 16.96 2.61
N ALA A 217 -8.63 16.06 1.98
CA ALA A 217 -7.58 16.43 1.04
C ALA A 217 -8.09 16.64 -0.39
N ALA A 218 -7.46 17.54 -1.13
CA ALA A 218 -7.67 17.69 -2.56
C ALA A 218 -6.96 16.57 -3.33
N PHE A 219 -7.61 16.00 -4.35
CA PHE A 219 -6.96 15.00 -5.19
C PHE A 219 -7.49 14.94 -6.63
N GLU A 220 -6.63 14.51 -7.52
CA GLU A 220 -6.92 14.24 -8.93
C GLU A 220 -7.15 12.74 -9.13
N LEU A 221 -8.34 12.36 -9.61
CA LEU A 221 -8.66 11.00 -9.99
C LEU A 221 -8.37 10.79 -11.48
N TYR A 222 -7.44 9.88 -11.77
CA TYR A 222 -7.10 9.44 -13.13
C TYR A 222 -7.75 8.07 -13.39
N THR A 223 -8.59 8.01 -14.41
CA THR A 223 -9.31 6.80 -14.85
C THR A 223 -9.48 6.81 -16.37
N ASP A 224 -9.46 5.64 -17.00
CA ASP A 224 -9.75 5.50 -18.43
C ASP A 224 -11.26 5.44 -18.72
N CYS A 225 -12.10 5.35 -17.69
CA CYS A 225 -13.54 5.23 -17.81
C CYS A 225 -14.23 6.60 -17.84
N THR A 226 -14.37 7.17 -19.03
CA THR A 226 -15.11 8.43 -19.24
C THR A 226 -16.55 8.38 -18.74
N ALA A 227 -17.18 7.20 -18.76
CA ALA A 227 -18.53 6.97 -18.27
C ALA A 227 -18.69 7.17 -16.76
N LEU A 228 -17.59 7.17 -15.98
CA LEU A 228 -17.63 7.43 -14.54
C LEU A 228 -18.16 8.85 -14.25
N LYS A 229 -17.74 9.85 -15.03
CA LYS A 229 -18.22 11.25 -14.89
C LYS A 229 -19.74 11.33 -15.05
N SER A 230 -20.28 10.65 -16.06
CA SER A 230 -21.72 10.57 -16.32
C SER A 230 -22.46 9.77 -15.25
N LEU A 231 -21.89 8.65 -14.80
CA LEU A 231 -22.46 7.79 -13.77
C LEU A 231 -22.60 8.49 -12.42
N LEU A 232 -21.68 9.39 -12.10
CA LEU A 232 -21.77 10.15 -10.87
C LEU A 232 -22.90 11.19 -10.89
N ASN A 233 -23.25 11.73 -12.07
CA ASN A 233 -24.25 12.79 -12.21
C ASN A 233 -25.65 12.29 -12.62
N MET A 234 -25.78 11.04 -13.08
CA MET A 234 -27.07 10.51 -13.52
C MET A 234 -28.01 10.22 -12.35
N LYS A 235 -29.31 10.47 -12.55
CA LYS A 235 -30.36 9.92 -11.69
C LYS A 235 -30.52 8.43 -12.01
N THR A 236 -30.41 7.58 -11.01
CA THR A 236 -30.51 6.12 -11.18
C THR A 236 -31.53 5.52 -10.21
N THR A 237 -32.33 4.59 -10.69
CA THR A 237 -33.22 3.76 -9.86
C THR A 237 -32.49 2.54 -9.30
N ASN A 238 -31.26 2.26 -9.76
CA ASN A 238 -30.46 1.15 -9.28
C ASN A 238 -29.89 1.46 -7.89
N ARG A 239 -30.40 0.74 -6.88
CA ARG A 239 -30.00 0.91 -5.48
C ARG A 239 -28.50 0.72 -5.22
N HIS A 240 -27.81 -0.12 -5.99
CA HIS A 240 -26.36 -0.32 -5.83
C HIS A 240 -25.59 0.92 -6.27
N ILE A 241 -25.92 1.46 -7.44
CA ILE A 241 -25.26 2.67 -7.99
C ILE A 241 -25.56 3.87 -7.09
N LEU A 242 -26.79 4.00 -6.59
CA LEU A 242 -27.16 5.07 -5.66
C LEU A 242 -26.30 5.05 -4.39
N ARG A 243 -26.07 3.87 -3.79
CA ARG A 243 -25.19 3.74 -2.60
C ARG A 243 -23.75 4.15 -2.90
N TRP A 244 -23.24 3.83 -4.08
CA TRP A 244 -21.90 4.24 -4.50
C TRP A 244 -21.81 5.74 -4.74
N GLN A 245 -22.82 6.35 -5.37
CA GLN A 245 -22.89 7.80 -5.54
C GLN A 245 -22.85 8.54 -4.19
N ILE A 246 -23.60 8.07 -3.19
CA ILE A 246 -23.60 8.65 -1.85
C ILE A 246 -22.21 8.55 -1.21
N ALA A 247 -21.57 7.38 -1.28
CA ALA A 247 -20.23 7.20 -0.71
C ALA A 247 -19.17 8.10 -1.37
N ILE A 248 -19.30 8.36 -2.68
CA ILE A 248 -18.37 9.23 -3.41
C ILE A 248 -18.68 10.70 -3.16
N GLN A 249 -19.92 11.04 -2.78
CA GLN A 249 -20.37 12.41 -2.60
C GLN A 249 -19.56 13.18 -1.57
N GLU A 250 -19.11 12.52 -0.51
CA GLU A 250 -18.26 13.10 0.54
C GLU A 250 -16.95 13.67 -0.01
N TYR A 251 -16.43 13.10 -1.10
CA TYR A 251 -15.16 13.51 -1.72
C TYR A 251 -15.33 14.43 -2.92
N ARG A 252 -16.56 14.60 -3.42
CA ARG A 252 -16.85 15.35 -4.66
C ARG A 252 -16.29 16.77 -4.66
N GLY A 253 -16.32 17.45 -3.51
CA GLY A 253 -15.85 18.84 -3.41
C GLY A 253 -14.33 18.98 -3.61
N ASN A 254 -13.58 17.92 -3.31
CA ASN A 254 -12.13 17.91 -3.30
C ASN A 254 -11.52 17.04 -4.42
N MET A 255 -12.35 16.26 -5.12
CA MET A 255 -11.95 15.33 -6.17
C MET A 255 -12.13 15.94 -7.56
N THR A 256 -11.04 16.04 -8.32
CA THR A 256 -11.07 16.41 -9.75
C THR A 256 -10.85 15.17 -10.61
N ILE A 257 -11.81 14.83 -11.49
CA ILE A 257 -11.69 13.66 -12.37
C ILE A 257 -11.03 14.08 -13.68
N ILE A 258 -9.85 13.53 -13.96
CA ILE A 258 -9.08 13.71 -15.19
C ILE A 258 -9.50 12.64 -16.19
#